data_AF-A0AA40CNA8-F1
#
_entry.id   AF-A0AA40CNA8-F1
#
_cell.length_a   1.000
_cell.length_b   1.000
_cell.length_c   1.000
_cell.angle_alpha   90.00
_cell.angle_beta   90.00
_cell.angle_gamma   90.00
#
_symmetry.space_group_name_H-M   'P 1'
#
loop_
_entity.id
_entity.type
_entity.pdbx_description
1 polymer ?
#
loop_
_entity_poly.entity_id
_entity_poly.type
_entity_poly.pdbx_seq_one_letter_code
_entity_poly.pdbx_strand_id
1 'polypeptide(L)'
;MSESFQQGYMDPIILAVLAFVYTGNYDEPEYEAPDDSLYFHSRVYWLASYYELQELKEVSKAKFASYVNHSFSPKRFLLLPGHFLDLVYDIPSDTDHGVRDVLLAFCARHQKEIITNKEFRRNPDFPENFWEDLAWHLAGCPELPDAQLPPFKNGRSTSCEDCAQFEYKGLIPSSP
;
A
#
# COMPACT_ATOMS: atom_id res chain seq x y z
N MET A 1 51.50 -8.31 1.21
CA MET A 1 50.40 -7.34 1.05
C MET A 1 49.28 -8.09 0.32
N SER A 2 48.44 -8.77 1.08
CA SER A 2 47.28 -9.49 0.56
C SER A 2 46.10 -8.54 0.61
N GLU A 3 45.61 -8.15 -0.56
CA GLU A 3 44.36 -7.41 -0.71
C GLU A 3 43.23 -8.25 -0.10
N SER A 4 42.68 -7.75 1.00
CA SER A 4 41.46 -8.27 1.58
C SER A 4 40.34 -8.04 0.58
N PHE A 5 39.83 -9.12 -0.01
CA PHE A 5 38.54 -9.11 -0.70
C PHE A 5 37.51 -8.53 0.27
N GLN A 6 37.05 -7.31 0.02
CA GLN A 6 35.90 -6.78 0.72
C GLN A 6 34.75 -7.74 0.44
N GLN A 7 34.27 -8.41 1.50
CA GLN A 7 33.10 -9.27 1.47
C GLN A 7 31.98 -8.49 0.76
N GLY A 8 31.58 -8.95 -0.42
CA GLY A 8 30.56 -8.29 -1.22
C GLY A 8 29.26 -8.23 -0.41
N TYR A 9 28.88 -7.04 0.04
CA TYR A 9 27.62 -6.81 0.72
C TYR A 9 26.51 -6.92 -0.34
N MET A 10 25.84 -8.07 -0.38
CA MET A 10 24.65 -8.25 -1.22
C MET A 10 23.45 -7.72 -0.46
N ASP A 11 22.65 -6.89 -1.12
CA ASP A 11 21.43 -6.32 -0.55
C ASP A 11 20.49 -7.45 -0.08
N PRO A 12 19.97 -7.42 1.16
CA PRO A 12 19.06 -8.43 1.68
C PRO A 12 17.81 -8.62 0.83
N ILE A 13 17.32 -7.57 0.17
CA ILE A 13 16.15 -7.64 -0.73
C ILE A 13 16.49 -8.49 -1.95
N ILE A 14 17.67 -8.29 -2.55
CA ILE A 14 18.14 -9.08 -3.69
C ILE A 14 18.34 -10.54 -3.26
N LEU A 15 18.92 -10.76 -2.07
CA LEU A 15 19.09 -12.10 -1.52
C LEU A 15 17.75 -12.80 -1.33
N ALA A 16 16.71 -12.09 -0.89
CA ALA A 16 15.36 -12.63 -0.72
C ALA A 16 14.73 -13.03 -2.07
N VAL A 17 14.86 -12.19 -3.10
CA VAL A 17 14.40 -12.53 -4.46
C VAL A 17 15.12 -13.78 -4.97
N LEU A 18 16.45 -13.85 -4.81
CA LEU A 18 17.22 -15.03 -5.20
C LEU A 18 16.81 -16.27 -4.40
N ALA A 19 16.67 -16.16 -3.08
CA ALA A 19 16.23 -17.26 -2.23
C ALA A 19 14.87 -17.80 -2.68
N PHE A 20 13.94 -16.91 -3.03
CA PHE A 20 12.64 -17.31 -3.59
C PHE A 20 12.80 -18.06 -4.90
N VAL A 21 13.62 -17.59 -5.83
CA VAL A 21 13.84 -18.28 -7.12
C VAL A 21 14.37 -19.70 -6.92
N TYR A 22 15.23 -19.93 -5.91
CA TYR A 22 15.79 -21.26 -5.64
C TYR A 22 14.90 -22.16 -4.77
N THR A 23 14.09 -21.60 -3.88
CA THR A 23 13.40 -22.38 -2.82
C THR A 23 11.87 -22.23 -2.83
N GLY A 24 11.33 -21.29 -3.60
CA GLY A 24 9.91 -20.93 -3.61
C GLY A 24 9.44 -20.11 -2.40
N ASN A 25 10.36 -19.68 -1.52
CA ASN A 25 10.05 -18.83 -0.38
C ASN A 25 11.27 -17.95 -0.04
N TYR A 26 11.06 -16.92 0.77
CA TYR A 26 12.15 -16.11 1.31
C TYR A 26 11.89 -15.81 2.78
N ASP A 27 12.94 -15.74 3.58
CA ASP A 27 12.82 -15.34 4.98
C ASP A 27 13.16 -13.86 5.14
N GLU A 28 12.54 -13.25 6.13
CA GLU A 28 12.90 -11.91 6.55
C GLU A 28 14.22 -11.98 7.32
N PRO A 29 15.20 -11.12 7.03
CA PRO A 29 16.41 -11.06 7.85
C PRO A 29 16.06 -10.53 9.25
N GLU A 30 16.88 -10.88 10.23
CA GLU A 30 16.70 -10.38 11.60
C GLU A 30 16.97 -8.87 11.64
N TYR A 31 15.90 -8.08 11.56
CA TYR A 31 15.96 -6.63 11.71
C TYR A 31 15.90 -6.22 13.17
N GLU A 32 16.67 -5.19 13.54
CA GLU A 32 16.58 -4.57 14.87
C GLU A 32 15.35 -3.67 15.01
N ALA A 33 14.88 -3.08 13.89
CA ALA A 33 13.75 -2.16 13.88
C ALA A 33 12.55 -2.74 13.10
N PRO A 34 11.34 -2.75 13.68
CA PRO A 34 10.18 -3.31 12.98
C PRO A 34 9.72 -2.50 11.75
N ASP A 35 10.18 -1.27 11.53
CA ASP A 35 9.85 -0.52 10.30
C ASP A 35 10.57 -1.11 9.08
N ASP A 36 11.69 -1.79 9.33
CA ASP A 36 12.50 -2.43 8.29
C ASP A 36 11.74 -3.60 7.64
N SER A 37 10.82 -4.24 8.37
CA SER A 37 9.95 -5.32 7.86
C SER A 37 9.00 -4.84 6.75
N LEU A 38 8.34 -3.69 6.96
CA LEU A 38 7.44 -3.08 5.97
C LEU A 38 8.23 -2.64 4.74
N TYR A 39 9.36 -1.98 4.96
CA TYR A 39 10.27 -1.58 3.89
C TYR A 39 10.74 -2.81 3.10
N PHE A 40 11.19 -3.86 3.78
CA PHE A 40 11.71 -5.05 3.14
C PHE A 40 10.66 -5.74 2.27
N HIS A 41 9.49 -6.05 2.81
CA HIS A 41 8.45 -6.74 2.04
C HIS A 41 7.88 -5.88 0.90
N SER A 42 7.75 -4.55 1.09
CA SER A 42 7.34 -3.65 0.01
C SER A 42 8.37 -3.57 -1.12
N ARG A 43 9.67 -3.56 -0.79
CA ARG A 43 10.74 -3.58 -1.81
C ARG A 43 10.88 -4.92 -2.51
N VAL A 44 10.70 -6.04 -1.81
CA VAL A 44 10.61 -7.36 -2.45
C VAL A 44 9.41 -7.42 -3.40
N TYR A 45 8.25 -6.90 -2.99
CA TYR A 45 7.06 -6.80 -3.85
C TYR A 45 7.32 -5.96 -5.11
N TRP A 46 7.98 -4.81 -4.95
CA TRP A 46 8.36 -3.96 -6.08
C TRP A 46 9.30 -4.69 -7.05
N LEU A 47 10.36 -5.34 -6.56
CA LEU A 47 11.27 -6.12 -7.42
C LEU A 47 10.56 -7.30 -8.08
N ALA A 48 9.66 -7.98 -7.37
CA ALA A 48 8.87 -9.07 -7.92
C ALA A 48 8.01 -8.58 -9.09
N SER A 49 7.44 -7.38 -8.97
CA SER A 49 6.67 -6.75 -10.04
C SER A 49 7.55 -6.35 -11.21
N TYR A 50 8.71 -5.76 -10.93
CA TYR A 50 9.69 -5.36 -11.95
C TYR A 50 10.22 -6.56 -12.78
N TYR A 51 10.43 -7.70 -12.13
CA TYR A 51 10.88 -8.93 -12.79
C TYR A 51 9.73 -9.85 -13.24
N GLU A 52 8.48 -9.40 -13.14
CA GLU A 52 7.27 -10.16 -13.52
C GLU A 52 7.14 -11.52 -12.81
N LEU A 53 7.65 -11.62 -11.58
CA LEU A 53 7.58 -12.81 -10.73
C LEU A 53 6.28 -12.81 -9.91
N GLN A 54 5.18 -13.20 -10.54
CA GLN A 54 3.84 -13.14 -9.95
C GLN A 54 3.70 -13.89 -8.61
N GLU A 55 4.29 -15.08 -8.48
CA GLU A 55 4.22 -15.86 -7.23
C GLU A 55 4.96 -15.15 -6.08
N LEU A 56 6.12 -14.55 -6.35
CA LEU A 56 6.88 -13.79 -5.36
C LEU A 56 6.13 -12.53 -4.93
N LYS A 57 5.46 -11.88 -5.89
CA LYS A 57 4.61 -10.71 -5.64
C LYS A 57 3.44 -11.08 -4.72
N GLU A 58 2.81 -12.22 -4.91
CA GLU A 58 1.74 -12.70 -4.01
C GLU A 58 2.28 -13.05 -2.62
N VAL A 59 3.41 -13.75 -2.53
CA VAL A 59 4.04 -14.11 -1.26
C VAL A 59 4.48 -12.87 -0.48
N SER A 60 5.09 -11.89 -1.15
CA SER A 60 5.51 -10.64 -0.51
C SER A 60 4.32 -9.79 -0.05
N LYS A 61 3.26 -9.69 -0.84
CA LYS A 61 1.99 -9.06 -0.42
C LYS A 61 1.41 -9.76 0.81
N ALA A 62 1.39 -11.09 0.84
CA ALA A 62 0.87 -11.86 1.96
C ALA A 62 1.70 -11.65 3.23
N LYS A 63 3.03 -11.64 3.13
CA LYS A 63 3.93 -11.36 4.27
C LYS A 63 3.79 -9.92 4.76
N PHE A 64 3.72 -8.94 3.85
CA PHE A 64 3.44 -7.54 4.17
C PHE A 64 2.11 -7.40 4.91
N ALA A 65 1.03 -8.00 4.38
CA ALA A 65 -0.28 -7.99 5.00
C ALA A 65 -0.30 -8.67 6.38
N SER A 66 0.40 -9.79 6.53
CA SER A 66 0.55 -10.46 7.83
C SER A 66 1.17 -9.51 8.85
N TYR A 67 2.28 -8.84 8.48
CA TYR A 67 2.93 -7.89 9.36
C TYR A 67 2.02 -6.70 9.72
N VAL A 68 1.35 -6.10 8.74
CA VAL A 68 0.41 -4.98 8.95
C VAL A 68 -0.74 -5.35 9.88
N ASN A 69 -1.26 -6.58 9.75
CA ASN A 69 -2.41 -7.03 10.54
C ASN A 69 -2.06 -7.46 11.97
N HIS A 70 -0.84 -7.94 12.22
CA HIS A 70 -0.47 -8.57 13.50
C HIS A 70 0.54 -7.78 14.33
N SER A 71 1.48 -7.09 13.67
CA SER A 71 2.63 -6.46 14.33
C SER A 71 2.61 -4.94 14.24
N PHE A 72 1.95 -4.38 13.22
CA PHE A 72 1.90 -2.95 12.99
C PHE A 72 0.78 -2.27 13.78
N SER A 73 1.12 -1.26 14.58
CA SER A 73 0.14 -0.55 15.42
C SER A 73 -0.22 0.83 14.88
N PRO A 74 -1.47 1.31 15.09
CA PRO A 74 -1.87 2.66 14.67
C PRO A 74 -1.03 3.76 15.31
N LYS A 75 -0.61 3.57 16.56
CA LYS A 75 0.28 4.51 17.25
C LYS A 75 1.62 4.67 16.53
N ARG A 76 2.18 3.56 16.05
CA ARG A 76 3.44 3.55 15.30
C ARG A 76 3.28 4.24 13.95
N PHE A 77 2.23 3.91 13.22
CA PHE A 77 1.88 4.59 11.98
C PHE A 77 1.80 6.11 12.13
N LEU A 78 1.16 6.59 13.21
CA LEU A 78 0.99 8.01 13.48
C LEU A 78 2.26 8.76 13.88
N LEU A 79 3.38 8.06 14.18
CA LEU A 79 4.66 8.72 14.45
C LEU A 79 5.27 9.30 13.17
N LEU A 80 5.21 8.54 12.07
CA LEU A 80 5.84 8.89 10.79
C LEU A 80 4.95 8.44 9.62
N PRO A 81 3.72 8.99 9.49
CA PRO A 81 2.77 8.52 8.50
C PRO A 81 3.24 8.73 7.06
N GLY A 82 3.90 9.86 6.77
CA GLY A 82 4.48 10.13 5.44
C GLY A 82 5.47 9.05 5.03
N HIS A 83 6.38 8.66 5.93
CA HIS A 83 7.35 7.61 5.66
C HIS A 83 6.68 6.31 5.21
N PHE A 84 5.65 5.82 5.93
CA PHE A 84 4.98 4.57 5.55
C PHE A 84 4.15 4.68 4.27
N LEU A 85 3.60 5.86 3.99
CA LEU A 85 2.89 6.10 2.74
C LEU A 85 3.87 6.14 1.57
N ASP A 86 5.00 6.83 1.69
CA ASP A 86 6.03 6.88 0.64
C ASP A 86 6.51 5.47 0.27
N LEU A 87 6.66 4.56 1.24
CA LEU A 87 7.06 3.17 0.97
C LEU A 87 6.16 2.45 -0.03
N VAL A 88 4.84 2.70 0.00
CA VAL A 88 3.88 2.01 -0.88
C VAL A 88 3.45 2.86 -2.07
N TYR A 89 3.59 4.19 -2.02
CA TYR A 89 3.26 5.10 -3.11
C TYR A 89 4.45 5.37 -4.05
N ASP A 90 5.68 5.12 -3.61
CA ASP A 90 6.88 5.12 -4.46
C ASP A 90 6.89 3.95 -5.47
N ILE A 91 6.07 2.94 -5.23
CA ILE A 91 5.93 1.79 -6.14
C ILE A 91 5.16 2.29 -7.38
N PRO A 92 5.75 2.16 -8.60
CA PRO A 92 5.13 2.65 -9.83
C PRO A 92 3.67 2.19 -9.99
N SER A 93 2.79 3.08 -10.42
CA SER A 93 1.34 2.80 -10.48
C SER A 93 0.91 1.83 -11.59
N ASP A 94 1.81 1.48 -12.51
CA ASP A 94 1.63 0.37 -13.46
C ASP A 94 1.81 -1.00 -12.76
N THR A 95 2.40 -1.00 -11.56
CA THR A 95 2.39 -2.13 -10.66
C THR A 95 1.07 -2.19 -9.92
N ASP A 96 0.46 -3.37 -9.92
CA ASP A 96 -0.68 -3.75 -9.07
C ASP A 96 -0.60 -3.10 -7.67
N HIS A 97 -1.72 -2.53 -7.24
CA HIS A 97 -1.84 -1.75 -6.02
C HIS A 97 -1.87 -2.61 -4.74
N GLY A 98 -1.55 -3.90 -4.83
CA GLY A 98 -1.77 -4.85 -3.76
C GLY A 98 -1.19 -4.48 -2.39
N VAL A 99 0.00 -3.90 -2.29
CA VAL A 99 0.55 -3.44 -0.99
C VAL A 99 -0.05 -2.11 -0.52
N ARG A 100 -0.44 -1.24 -1.47
CA ARG A 100 -1.16 0.02 -1.20
C ARG A 100 -2.54 -0.28 -0.62
N ASP A 101 -3.27 -1.22 -1.21
CA ASP A 101 -4.59 -1.67 -0.74
C ASP A 101 -4.51 -2.21 0.68
N VAL A 102 -3.47 -2.97 1.01
CA VAL A 102 -3.26 -3.49 2.37
C VAL A 102 -3.09 -2.34 3.37
N LEU A 103 -2.30 -1.31 3.03
CA LEU A 103 -2.10 -0.17 3.91
C LEU A 103 -3.36 0.71 4.01
N LEU A 104 -4.09 0.91 2.91
CA LEU A 104 -5.36 1.61 2.91
C LEU A 104 -6.43 0.89 3.74
N ALA A 105 -6.49 -0.45 3.66
CA ALA A 105 -7.36 -1.26 4.49
C ALA A 105 -7.03 -1.11 5.98
N PHE A 106 -5.74 -1.04 6.32
CA PHE A 106 -5.30 -0.71 7.67
C PHE A 106 -5.77 0.69 8.10
N CYS A 107 -5.58 1.71 7.26
CA CYS A 107 -6.03 3.06 7.55
C CYS A 107 -7.55 3.15 7.72
N ALA A 108 -8.31 2.49 6.87
CA ALA A 108 -9.77 2.43 6.93
C ALA A 108 -10.26 1.73 8.22
N ARG A 109 -9.61 0.62 8.61
CA ARG A 109 -9.92 -0.10 9.85
C ARG A 109 -9.68 0.77 11.09
N HIS A 110 -8.63 1.58 11.09
CA HIS A 110 -8.24 2.46 12.19
C HIS A 110 -8.64 3.93 11.97
N GLN A 111 -9.59 4.19 11.07
CA GLN A 111 -9.96 5.55 10.63
C GLN A 111 -10.29 6.50 11.79
N LYS A 112 -10.94 6.01 12.85
CA LYS A 112 -11.32 6.85 13.99
C LYS A 112 -10.10 7.37 14.74
N GLU A 113 -9.09 6.53 14.93
CA GLU A 113 -7.84 6.90 15.59
C GLU A 113 -7.02 7.83 14.71
N ILE A 114 -6.93 7.52 13.42
CA ILE A 114 -6.12 8.24 12.45
C ILE A 114 -6.70 9.64 12.16
N ILE A 115 -7.99 9.75 11.86
CA ILE A 115 -8.65 11.02 11.51
C ILE A 115 -8.78 11.93 12.74
N THR A 116 -8.86 11.38 13.95
CA THR A 116 -8.92 12.21 15.17
C THR A 116 -7.57 12.87 15.48
N ASN A 117 -6.47 12.32 14.98
CA ASN A 117 -5.14 12.89 15.16
C ASN A 117 -4.97 14.17 14.30
N LYS A 118 -4.78 15.31 14.97
CA LYS A 118 -4.65 16.62 14.32
C LYS A 118 -3.37 16.74 13.49
N GLU A 119 -2.28 16.11 13.93
CA GLU A 119 -0.99 16.13 13.24
C GLU A 119 -1.09 15.35 11.93
N PHE A 120 -1.78 14.20 11.96
CA PHE A 120 -2.04 13.42 10.75
C PHE A 120 -2.84 14.23 9.71
N ARG A 121 -3.93 14.89 10.12
CA ARG A 121 -4.78 15.68 9.19
C ARG A 121 -4.07 16.87 8.54
N ARG A 122 -3.07 17.44 9.21
CA ARG A 122 -2.37 18.65 8.78
C ARG A 122 -1.05 18.35 8.10
N ASN A 123 -0.70 17.08 7.94
CA ASN A 123 0.55 16.70 7.33
C ASN A 123 0.52 17.06 5.83
N PRO A 124 1.38 17.98 5.37
CA PRO A 124 1.45 18.34 3.96
C PRO A 124 2.20 17.31 3.12
N ASP A 125 2.94 16.40 3.75
CA ASP A 125 3.86 15.46 3.10
C ASP A 125 3.18 14.14 2.71
N PHE A 126 1.86 14.16 2.49
CA PHE A 126 1.16 12.97 2.01
C PHE A 126 1.15 12.91 0.48
N PRO A 127 1.27 11.71 -0.10
CA PRO A 127 1.10 11.51 -1.53
C PRO A 127 -0.23 12.12 -2.01
N GLU A 128 -0.23 12.82 -3.15
CA GLU A 128 -1.39 13.59 -3.63
C GLU A 128 -2.67 12.73 -3.72
N ASN A 129 -2.53 11.48 -4.18
CA ASN A 129 -3.66 10.57 -4.41
C ASN A 129 -4.13 9.84 -3.14
N PHE A 130 -3.40 9.93 -2.03
CA PHE A 130 -3.69 9.16 -0.81
C PHE A 130 -5.11 9.39 -0.27
N TRP A 131 -5.55 10.65 -0.24
CA TRP A 131 -6.86 10.99 0.29
C TRP A 131 -8.00 10.50 -0.61
N GLU A 132 -7.80 10.52 -1.92
CA GLU A 132 -8.77 10.01 -2.90
C GLU A 132 -8.94 8.50 -2.73
N ASP A 133 -7.84 7.78 -2.64
CA ASP A 133 -7.83 6.33 -2.43
C ASP A 133 -8.46 5.93 -1.10
N LEU A 134 -8.13 6.65 -0.03
CA LEU A 134 -8.70 6.38 1.29
C LEU A 134 -10.21 6.65 1.29
N ALA A 135 -10.67 7.74 0.66
CA ALA A 135 -12.09 8.03 0.52
C ALA A 135 -12.82 6.95 -0.27
N TRP A 136 -12.20 6.47 -1.37
CA TRP A 136 -12.71 5.36 -2.17
C TRP A 136 -12.84 4.08 -1.33
N HIS A 137 -11.81 3.75 -0.57
CA HIS A 137 -11.80 2.56 0.28
C HIS A 137 -12.85 2.64 1.40
N LEU A 138 -13.04 3.81 2.00
CA LEU A 138 -14.05 4.07 3.02
C LEU A 138 -15.49 4.05 2.48
N ALA A 139 -15.69 4.36 1.20
CA ALA A 139 -16.99 4.25 0.54
C ALA A 139 -17.44 2.80 0.31
N GLY A 140 -16.60 1.81 0.62
CA GLY A 140 -16.89 0.39 0.46
C GLY A 140 -16.46 -0.18 -0.89
N CYS A 141 -15.58 0.52 -1.62
CA CYS A 141 -14.94 0.02 -2.83
C CYS A 141 -13.52 -0.48 -2.48
N PRO A 142 -13.34 -1.79 -2.21
CA PRO A 142 -12.08 -2.30 -1.69
C PRO A 142 -10.95 -2.31 -2.71
N GLU A 143 -11.28 -2.36 -4.01
CA GLU A 143 -10.33 -2.36 -5.11
C GLU A 143 -10.22 -0.94 -5.68
N LEU A 144 -8.98 -0.44 -5.75
CA LEU A 144 -8.69 0.81 -6.44
C LEU A 144 -8.97 0.66 -7.93
N PRO A 145 -9.55 1.68 -8.59
CA PRO A 145 -9.70 1.64 -10.04
C PRO A 145 -8.31 1.53 -10.68
N ASP A 146 -8.08 0.49 -11.49
CA ASP A 146 -6.90 0.43 -12.33
C ASP A 146 -6.78 1.75 -13.06
N ALA A 147 -5.60 2.37 -13.01
CA ALA A 147 -5.32 3.67 -13.63
C ALA A 147 -5.32 3.59 -15.17
N GLN A 148 -6.41 3.14 -15.79
CA GLN A 148 -6.78 3.56 -17.13
C GLN A 148 -7.38 4.96 -17.01
N LEU A 149 -6.49 5.96 -16.96
CA LEU A 149 -6.87 7.36 -17.13
C LEU A 149 -7.74 7.48 -18.40
N PRO A 150 -9.00 7.92 -18.31
CA PRO A 150 -9.71 8.33 -19.51
C PRO A 150 -8.92 9.49 -20.15
N PRO A 151 -8.87 9.58 -21.50
CA PRO A 151 -8.14 10.64 -22.15
C PRO A 151 -8.63 11.99 -21.63
N PHE A 152 -7.69 12.77 -21.11
CA PHE A 152 -7.88 14.13 -20.62
C PHE A 152 -8.59 14.95 -21.72
N LYS A 153 -9.91 15.11 -21.61
CA LYS A 153 -10.65 16.04 -22.47
C LYS A 153 -10.47 17.43 -21.89
N ASN A 154 -9.47 18.13 -22.40
CA ASN A 154 -9.37 19.58 -22.26
C ASN A 154 -10.64 20.22 -22.82
N GLY A 155 -11.54 20.62 -21.93
CA GLY A 155 -12.84 21.20 -22.28
C GLY A 155 -13.38 22.04 -21.14
N ARG A 156 -13.14 23.34 -21.21
CA ARG A 156 -13.60 24.37 -20.29
C ARG A 156 -15.11 24.61 -20.47
N SER A 157 -15.96 24.29 -19.48
CA SER A 157 -17.28 24.91 -19.21
C SER A 157 -17.91 24.26 -17.96
N THR A 158 -17.92 24.93 -16.81
CA THR A 158 -19.08 25.63 -16.19
C THR A 158 -20.26 24.75 -15.76
N SER A 159 -20.70 25.03 -14.52
CA SER A 159 -21.93 24.67 -13.80
C SER A 159 -21.97 23.35 -13.02
N CYS A 160 -22.00 23.50 -11.69
CA CYS A 160 -22.72 22.63 -10.76
C CYS A 160 -24.12 22.33 -11.28
N GLU A 161 -24.50 21.06 -11.30
CA GLU A 161 -25.84 20.50 -11.06
C GLU A 161 -25.82 19.06 -11.59
N ASP A 162 -25.23 18.12 -10.85
CA ASP A 162 -25.50 16.66 -11.04
C ASP A 162 -24.99 15.80 -9.87
N CYS A 163 -25.00 16.35 -8.65
CA CYS A 163 -24.77 15.58 -7.42
C CYS A 163 -26.10 15.30 -6.71
N ALA A 164 -27.02 14.53 -7.30
CA ALA A 164 -28.20 14.02 -6.57
C ALA A 164 -29.00 12.92 -7.30
N GLN A 165 -28.40 11.81 -7.75
CA GLN A 165 -29.18 10.60 -8.07
C GLN A 165 -28.44 9.32 -7.69
N PHE A 166 -28.47 8.97 -6.40
CA PHE A 166 -28.42 7.57 -5.98
C PHE A 166 -29.78 7.23 -5.37
N GLU A 167 -30.65 6.63 -6.18
CA GLU A 167 -31.93 6.08 -5.73
C GLU A 167 -31.69 4.96 -4.71
N TYR A 168 -32.18 5.17 -3.47
CA TYR A 168 -32.44 4.09 -2.52
C TYR A 168 -33.68 3.30 -2.97
N LYS A 169 -33.48 2.11 -3.55
CA LYS A 169 -34.49 1.03 -3.66
C LYS A 169 -33.76 -0.26 -3.29
N GLY A 170 -34.14 -1.07 -2.32
CA GLY A 170 -35.26 -1.11 -1.39
C GLY A 170 -35.18 -2.49 -0.72
N LEU A 171 -35.32 -2.57 0.60
CA LEU A 171 -35.49 -3.82 1.34
C LEU A 171 -36.35 -3.55 2.57
N ILE A 172 -37.66 -3.64 2.41
CA ILE A 172 -38.60 -3.91 3.52
C ILE A 172 -39.26 -5.25 3.16
N PRO A 173 -39.08 -6.32 3.94
CA PRO A 173 -39.89 -7.51 3.76
C PRO A 173 -41.25 -7.32 4.45
N SER A 174 -42.32 -7.35 3.67
CA SER A 174 -43.68 -7.50 4.16
C SER A 174 -43.95 -8.97 4.50
N SER A 175 -44.12 -9.29 5.78
CA SER A 175 -44.67 -10.57 6.24
C SER A 175 -46.18 -10.66 5.96
N PRO A 176 -46.72 -11.85 5.68
CA PRO A 176 -48.15 -12.12 5.80
C PRO A 176 -48.60 -12.26 7.25
#